data_AF-A0A7J4LA06-F1
#
_entry.id   AF-A0A7J4LA06-F1
#
_cell.length_a   1.000
_cell.length_b   1.000
_cell.length_c   1.000
_cell.angle_alpha   90.00
_cell.angle_beta   90.00
_cell.angle_gamma   90.00
#
_symmetry.space_group_name_H-M   'P 1'
#
loop_
_entity.id
_entity.type
_entity.pdbx_description
1 polymer ?
#
loop_
_entity_poly.entity_id
_entity_poly.type
_entity_poly.pdbx_seq_one_letter_code
_entity_poly.pdbx_strand_id
1 'polypeptide(L)' 'MLNSLIDPDKIEWRDYQINLAQKALKKNCMIVLPTGLGKTVISLFVASSRLSQLDYGKALILSPTKPLVEQHS' A
#
# COMPACT_ATOMS: atom_id res chain seq x y z
N MET A 1 -8.97 10.60 3.34
CA MET A 1 -8.33 9.59 2.47
C MET A 1 -7.06 9.04 3.12
N LEU A 2 -6.30 9.89 3.81
CA LEU A 2 -5.43 9.45 4.90
C LEU A 2 -6.29 8.98 6.09
N ASN A 3 -5.93 7.85 6.67
CA ASN A 3 -6.48 7.32 7.91
C ASN A 3 -5.41 7.37 9.01
N SER A 4 -5.78 7.08 10.24
CA SER A 4 -4.86 7.12 11.39
C SER A 4 -3.72 6.07 11.34
N LEU A 5 -3.71 5.20 10.33
CA LEU A 5 -2.72 4.12 10.20
C LEU A 5 -1.49 4.53 9.36
N ILE A 6 -1.51 5.70 8.72
CA ILE A 6 -0.39 6.22 7.93
C ILE A 6 0.04 7.57 8.51
N ASP A 7 1.33 7.69 8.81
CA ASP A 7 1.99 8.96 9.09
C ASP A 7 2.27 9.68 7.75
N PRO A 8 1.55 10.77 7.43
CA PRO A 8 1.65 11.42 6.13
C PRO A 8 3.00 12.09 5.88
N ASP A 9 3.73 12.47 6.95
CA ASP A 9 4.98 13.23 6.85
C ASP A 9 6.18 12.33 6.48
N LYS A 10 6.01 11.01 6.60
CA LYS A 10 7.04 10.02 6.22
C LYS A 10 6.96 9.55 4.78
N ILE A 11 5.98 10.03 4.02
CA ILE A 11 5.73 9.60 2.65
C ILE A 11 5.77 10.80 1.72
N GLU A 12 6.63 10.73 0.71
CA GLU A 12 6.59 11.66 -0.41
C GLU A 12 5.46 11.24 -1.38
N TRP A 13 4.34 11.94 -1.28
CA TRP A 13 3.15 11.66 -2.06
C TRP A 13 3.30 12.06 -3.52
N ARG A 14 2.90 11.15 -4.42
CA ARG A 14 2.84 11.40 -5.86
C ARG A 14 1.48 11.03 -6.41
N ASP A 15 0.94 11.84 -7.33
CA ASP A 15 -0.42 11.65 -7.86
C ASP A 15 -0.66 10.27 -8.48
N TYR A 16 0.34 9.71 -9.16
CA TYR A 16 0.20 8.38 -9.74
C TYR A 16 0.02 7.29 -8.68
N GLN A 17 0.59 7.45 -7.48
CA GLN A 17 0.44 6.49 -6.39
C GLN A 17 -0.99 6.50 -5.87
N ILE A 18 -1.55 7.70 -5.66
CA ILE A 18 -2.93 7.90 -5.22
C ILE A 18 -3.91 7.34 -6.27
N ASN A 19 -3.71 7.68 -7.54
CA ASN A 19 -4.55 7.23 -8.64
C ASN A 19 -4.52 5.69 -8.80
N LEU A 20 -3.36 5.06 -8.65
CA LEU A 20 -3.23 3.60 -8.70
C LEU A 20 -3.87 2.93 -7.49
N ALA A 21 -3.67 3.47 -6.29
CA ALA A 21 -4.29 2.95 -5.07
C ALA A 21 -5.82 3.04 -5.13
N GLN A 22 -6.37 4.16 -5.62
CA GLN A 22 -7.81 4.32 -5.85
C GLN A 22 -8.39 3.27 -6.80
N LYS A 23 -7.69 2.96 -7.89
CA LYS A 23 -8.08 1.89 -8.82
C LYS A 23 -8.06 0.53 -8.13
N ALA A 24 -7.04 0.25 -7.32
CA ALA A 24 -6.88 -1.00 -6.58
C ALA A 24 -7.90 -1.20 -5.45
N LEU A 25 -8.46 -0.11 -4.91
CA LEU A 25 -9.55 -0.18 -3.91
C LEU A 25 -10.89 -0.59 -4.52
N LYS A 26 -11.13 -0.26 -5.80
CA LYS A 26 -12.40 -0.55 -6.49
C LYS A 26 -12.51 -1.99 -7.00
N LYS A 27 -11.40 -2.63 -7.36
CA LYS A 27 -11.38 -4.00 -7.89
C LYS A 27 -10.01 -4.66 -7.72
N ASN A 28 -9.97 -5.98 -7.84
CA ASN A 28 -8.72 -6.75 -7.88
C ASN A 28 -7.87 -6.30 -9.09
N CYS A 29 -6.56 -6.08 -8.87
CA CYS A 29 -5.65 -5.65 -9.93
C CYS A 29 -4.21 -6.09 -9.65
N MET A 30 -3.41 -6.16 -10.72
CA MET A 30 -1.95 -6.27 -10.66
C MET A 30 -1.33 -4.93 -11.09
N ILE A 31 -0.48 -4.36 -10.23
CA ILE A 31 0.20 -3.09 -10.51
C ILE A 31 1.64 -3.40 -10.93
N VAL A 32 2.01 -3.01 -12.14
CA VAL A 32 3.36 -3.19 -12.69
C VAL A 32 4.04 -1.82 -12.78
N LEU A 33 5.09 -1.63 -11.99
CA LEU A 33 5.91 -0.42 -11.97
C LEU A 33 7.39 -0.78 -11.82
N PRO A 34 8.31 0.00 -12.40
CA PRO A 34 9.74 -0.05 -12.07
C PRO A 34 10.03 0.04 -10.56
N THR A 35 11.19 -0.43 -10.13
CA THR A 35 11.69 -0.23 -8.77
C THR A 35 11.92 1.26 -8.49
N GLY A 36 11.88 1.66 -7.22
CA GLY A 36 12.05 3.07 -6.82
C GLY A 36 10.80 3.97 -6.95
N LEU A 37 9.75 3.55 -7.68
CA LEU A 37 8.54 4.37 -7.86
C LEU A 37 7.49 4.24 -6.75
N GLY A 38 7.82 3.61 -5.62
CA GLY A 38 6.92 3.55 -4.46
C GLY A 38 5.79 2.52 -4.56
N LYS A 39 6.05 1.34 -5.14
CA LYS A 39 5.10 0.20 -5.10
C LYS A 39 4.63 -0.13 -3.67
N THR A 40 5.56 -0.08 -2.71
CA THR A 40 5.28 -0.32 -1.28
C THR A 40 4.32 0.73 -0.71
N VAL A 41 4.49 2.00 -1.06
CA VAL A 41 3.58 3.09 -0.64
C VAL A 41 2.17 2.84 -1.17
N ILE A 42 2.05 2.43 -2.43
CA ILE A 42 0.74 2.09 -3.02
C ILE A 42 0.10 0.92 -2.26
N SER A 43 0.84 -0.16 -1.96
CA SER A 43 0.29 -1.28 -1.20
C SER A 43 -0.10 -0.89 0.23
N LEU A 44 0.68 -0.04 0.90
CA LEU A 44 0.38 0.47 2.25
C LEU A 44 -0.90 1.31 2.25
N PHE A 45 -1.10 2.16 1.25
CA PHE A 45 -2.31 2.97 1.12
C PHE A 45 -3.56 2.10 0.95
N VAL A 46 -3.46 1.07 0.09
CA VAL A 46 -4.57 0.14 -0.16
C VAL A 46 -4.87 -0.69 1.10
N ALA A 47 -3.83 -1.22 1.76
CA ALA A 47 -3.98 -2.04 2.96
C ALA A 47 -4.59 -1.24 4.11
N SER A 48 -4.02 -0.07 4.44
CA SER A 48 -4.54 0.80 5.50
C SER A 48 -5.99 1.22 5.22
N SER A 49 -6.31 1.63 3.99
CA SER A 49 -7.68 2.04 3.61
C SER A 49 -8.69 0.92 3.85
N ARG A 50 -8.35 -0.32 3.45
CA ARG A 50 -9.22 -1.49 3.70
C ARG A 50 -9.33 -1.81 5.17
N LEU A 51 -8.22 -1.80 5.90
CA LEU A 51 -8.21 -2.08 7.34
C LEU A 51 -9.01 -1.04 8.14
N SER A 52 -8.97 0.24 7.74
CA SER A 52 -9.72 1.30 8.40
C SER A 52 -11.24 1.26 8.16
N GLN A 53 -11.70 0.49 7.17
CA GLN A 53 -13.12 0.36 6.83
C GLN A 53 -13.77 -0.88 7.44
N LEU A 54 -12.98 -1.79 8.02
CA LEU A 54 -13.45 -3.06 8.54
C LEU A 54 -13.24 -3.08 10.06
N ASP A 55 -14.27 -3.44 10.83
CA ASP A 55 -14.13 -3.62 12.29
C ASP A 55 -13.05 -4.66 12.63
N TYR A 56 -12.88 -5.67 11.76
CA TYR A 56 -11.85 -6.70 11.84
C TYR A 56 -11.33 -7.08 10.45
N GLY A 57 -10.29 -6.39 9.97
CA GLY A 57 -9.62 -6.66 8.71
C GLY A 57 -8.25 -7.35 8.88
N LYS A 58 -7.82 -8.13 7.89
CA LYS A 58 -6.44 -8.67 7.80
C LYS A 58 -5.83 -8.36 6.44
N ALA A 59 -4.53 -8.11 6.41
CA ALA A 59 -3.76 -7.96 5.18
C ALA A 59 -2.56 -8.92 5.23
N LEU A 60 -2.27 -9.58 4.09
CA LEU A 60 -1.12 -10.46 3.92
C LEU A 60 -0.20 -9.86 2.86
N ILE A 61 1.05 -9.58 3.24
CA ILE A 61 2.11 -9.14 2.33
C ILE A 61 3.05 -10.32 2.12
N LEU A 62 3.20 -10.74 0.87
CA LEU A 62 4.06 -11.84 0.47
C LEU A 62 5.33 -11.30 -0.15
N SER A 63 6.47 -11.86 0.27
CA SER A 63 7.79 -11.58 -0.30
C SER A 63 8.51 -12.90 -0.59
N PRO A 64 9.35 -12.97 -1.64
CA PRO A 64 9.93 -14.23 -2.10
C PRO A 64 11.12 -14.70 -1.24
N THR A 65 11.71 -13.84 -0.41
CA THR A 65 12.88 -14.15 0.43
C THR A 65 12.80 -13.47 1.79
N LYS A 66 13.48 -14.03 2.80
CA LYS A 66 13.55 -13.46 4.15
C LYS A 66 14.06 -12.01 4.21
N PRO A 67 15.14 -11.61 3.49
CA PRO A 67 15.59 -10.22 3.50
C PRO A 67 14.54 -9.23 2.98
N LEU A 68 13.73 -9.64 2.00
CA LEU A 68 12.66 -8.78 1.49
C LEU A 68 11.49 -8.67 2.45
N VAL A 69 11.22 -9.72 3.25
CA VAL A 69 10.26 -9.64 4.37
C VAL A 69 10.71 -8.61 5.39
N GLU A 70 11.97 -8.68 5.81
CA GLU A 70 12.54 -7.75 6.80
C GLU A 70 12.55 -6.30 6.30
N GLN A 71 12.71 -6.08 4.99
CA GLN A 71 12.70 -4.74 4.39
C GLN A 71 11.38 -3.97 4.56
N HIS A 72 10.25 -4.68 4.70
CA HIS A 72 8.91 -4.08 4.81
C HIS A 72 8.20 -4.42 6.12
N SER A 73 8.93 -4.95 7.12
CA SER A 73 8.41 -5.27 8.45
C SER A 73 8.57 -4.12 9.44
#